data_AF-A0A2M7X7T4-F1
#
_entry.id   AF-A0A2M7X7T4-F1
#
_cell.length_a   1.000
_cell.length_b   1.000
_cell.length_c   1.000
_cell.angle_alpha   90.00
_cell.angle_beta   90.00
_cell.angle_gamma   90.00
#
_symmetry.space_group_name_H-M   'P 1'
#
loop_
_entity.id
_entity.type
_entity.pdbx_description
1 polymer ?
#
loop_
_entity_poly.entity_id
_entity_poly.type
_entity_poly.pdbx_seq_one_letter_code
_entity_poly.pdbx_strand_id
1 'polypeptide(L)'
;DGCAFTGEPGIYDAACADGWRRVTGAVHANGGRIQLQLWHPGRAAHSALNGGSQPISSSAKAIRGDTIHTPNGAEPYQLPRPLATAELAGIVELFAAAAERAKAAGFD
;
A
#
# COMPACT_ATOMS: atom_id res chain seq x y z
N ASP A 1 0.28 3.62 -7.06
CA ASP A 1 -0.12 4.55 -5.99
C ASP A 1 -0.43 3.75 -4.71
N GLY A 2 0.59 3.07 -4.18
CA GLY A 2 0.43 2.13 -3.08
C GLY A 2 0.48 2.75 -1.68
N CYS A 3 0.91 4.01 -1.54
CA CYS A 3 1.13 4.65 -0.23
C CYS A 3 0.10 5.76 0.05
N ALA A 4 -0.41 5.80 1.28
CA ALA A 4 -1.23 6.89 1.83
C ALA A 4 -0.53 7.65 2.96
N PHE A 5 0.57 7.11 3.50
CA PHE A 5 1.29 7.75 4.61
C PHE A 5 2.79 7.85 4.34
N THR A 6 3.41 8.92 4.84
CA THR A 6 4.88 9.05 4.82
C THR A 6 5.51 7.96 5.70
N GLY A 7 6.46 7.20 5.15
CA GLY A 7 7.16 6.13 5.87
C GLY A 7 6.36 4.83 5.98
N GLU A 8 5.26 4.69 5.26
CA GLU A 8 4.48 3.45 5.19
C GLU A 8 5.34 2.29 4.64
N PRO A 9 5.41 1.15 5.34
CA PRO A 9 6.19 0.01 4.86
C PRO A 9 5.47 -0.73 3.72
N GLY A 10 6.24 -1.19 2.73
CA GLY A 10 5.74 -1.98 1.61
C GLY A 10 6.00 -3.49 1.73
N ILE A 11 5.52 -4.26 0.76
CA ILE A 11 5.82 -5.69 0.56
C ILE A 11 5.86 -6.03 -0.95
N TYR A 12 6.27 -5.08 -1.79
CA TYR A 12 6.18 -5.19 -3.25
C TYR A 12 7.48 -5.69 -3.90
N ASP A 13 8.60 -5.69 -3.18
CA ASP A 13 9.90 -6.20 -3.66
C ASP A 13 10.62 -7.06 -2.61
N ALA A 14 11.77 -7.60 -3.00
CA ALA A 14 12.57 -8.47 -2.14
C ALA A 14 13.16 -7.71 -0.93
N ALA A 15 13.56 -6.44 -1.12
CA ALA A 15 14.14 -5.63 -0.04
C ALA A 15 13.11 -5.38 1.08
N CYS A 16 11.85 -5.12 0.72
CA CYS A 16 10.75 -5.04 1.67
C CYS A 16 10.57 -6.37 2.43
N ALA A 17 10.55 -7.50 1.72
CA ALA A 17 10.37 -8.81 2.33
C ALA A 17 11.51 -9.17 3.31
N ASP A 18 12.75 -8.82 2.97
CA ASP A 18 13.92 -9.01 3.85
C ASP A 18 13.83 -8.14 5.10
N GLY A 19 13.35 -6.91 4.96
CA GLY A 19 13.03 -6.03 6.09
C GLY A 19 12.01 -6.64 7.03
N TRP A 20 10.90 -7.15 6.48
CA TRP A 20 9.85 -7.80 7.25
C TRP A 20 10.28 -9.10 7.93
N ARG A 21 11.20 -9.87 7.33
CA ARG A 21 11.72 -11.11 7.94
C ARG A 21 12.35 -10.88 9.31
N ARG A 22 12.94 -9.69 9.52
CA ARG A 22 13.48 -9.30 10.84
C ARG A 22 12.38 -9.12 11.87
N VAL A 23 11.24 -8.56 11.46
CA VAL A 23 10.08 -8.31 12.34
C VAL A 23 9.38 -9.61 12.69
N THR A 24 9.05 -10.43 11.68
CA THR A 24 8.40 -11.74 11.88
C THR A 24 9.27 -12.65 12.75
N GLY A 25 10.58 -12.71 12.47
CA GLY A 25 11.53 -13.46 13.29
C GLY A 25 11.59 -13.01 14.75
N ALA A 26 11.53 -11.70 15.01
CA ALA A 26 11.50 -11.17 16.38
C ALA A 26 10.19 -11.53 17.11
N VAL A 27 9.05 -11.46 16.42
CA VAL A 27 7.75 -11.87 17.00
C VAL A 27 7.73 -13.35 17.32
N HIS A 28 8.17 -14.19 16.37
CA HIS A 28 8.20 -15.64 16.52
C HIS A 28 9.20 -16.10 17.60
N ALA A 29 10.35 -15.44 17.74
CA ALA A 29 11.31 -15.72 18.81
C ALA A 29 10.71 -15.50 20.22
N ASN A 30 9.65 -14.70 20.33
CA ASN A 30 8.90 -14.46 21.56
C ASN A 30 7.59 -15.27 21.63
N GLY A 31 7.41 -16.28 20.76
CA GLY A 31 6.23 -17.16 20.73
C GLY A 31 4.95 -16.48 20.23
N GLY A 32 5.05 -15.30 19.61
CA GLY A 32 3.92 -14.60 19.02
C GLY A 32 3.53 -15.13 17.65
N ARG A 33 2.42 -14.61 17.13
CA ARG A 33 1.99 -14.75 15.73
C ARG A 33 1.69 -13.38 15.15
N ILE A 34 1.92 -13.20 13.85
CA ILE A 34 1.72 -11.94 13.16
C ILE A 34 1.25 -12.18 11.72
N GLN A 35 0.25 -11.39 11.33
CA GLN A 35 -0.31 -11.37 9.98
C GLN A 35 -0.04 -10.02 9.34
N LEU A 36 0.22 -10.01 8.03
CA LEU A 36 0.40 -8.77 7.28
C LEU A 36 -0.94 -8.32 6.68
N GLN A 37 -1.35 -7.09 7.00
CA GLN A 37 -2.45 -6.44 6.29
C GLN A 37 -1.95 -5.99 4.91
N LEU A 38 -2.47 -6.61 3.85
CA LEU A 38 -2.26 -6.13 2.48
C LEU A 38 -3.16 -4.93 2.22
N TRP A 39 -2.61 -3.88 1.61
CA TRP A 39 -3.26 -2.59 1.51
C TRP A 39 -3.10 -1.96 0.13
N HIS A 40 -4.14 -1.27 -0.32
CA HIS A 40 -4.07 -0.31 -1.42
C HIS A 40 -5.01 0.87 -1.11
N PRO A 41 -4.52 2.12 -1.04
CA PRO A 41 -5.31 3.26 -0.56
C PRO A 41 -6.34 3.77 -1.59
N GLY A 42 -6.09 3.53 -2.88
CA GLY A 42 -6.97 3.97 -3.97
C GLY A 42 -7.14 5.49 -3.94
N ARG A 43 -8.39 5.98 -3.86
CA ARG A 43 -8.66 7.44 -3.83
C ARG A 43 -8.12 8.17 -2.60
N ALA A 44 -7.64 7.44 -1.59
CA ALA A 44 -6.97 8.01 -0.43
C ALA A 44 -5.46 8.20 -0.67
N ALA A 45 -4.91 7.83 -1.82
CA ALA A 45 -3.52 8.12 -2.16
C ALA A 45 -3.31 9.61 -2.51
N HIS A 46 -2.05 10.03 -2.53
CA HIS A 46 -1.63 11.33 -3.04
C HIS A 46 -0.39 11.19 -3.93
N SER A 47 -0.32 11.94 -5.02
CA SER A 47 0.81 11.87 -5.98
C SER A 47 2.14 12.23 -5.33
N ALA A 48 2.15 13.13 -4.33
CA ALA A 48 3.33 13.50 -3.55
C ALA A 48 3.96 12.31 -2.78
N LEU A 49 3.19 11.26 -2.50
CA LEU A 49 3.65 10.04 -1.82
C LEU A 49 4.02 8.92 -2.79
N ASN A 50 3.69 9.07 -4.07
CA ASN A 50 3.68 7.97 -5.04
C ASN A 50 4.43 8.35 -6.33
N GLY A 51 5.51 9.12 -6.21
CA GLY A 51 6.37 9.50 -7.34
C GLY A 51 5.65 10.27 -8.44
N GLY A 52 4.66 11.09 -8.09
CA GLY A 52 3.85 11.84 -9.05
C GLY A 52 2.68 11.08 -9.68
N SER A 53 2.50 9.80 -9.34
CA SER A 53 1.38 8.99 -9.88
C SER A 53 0.01 9.55 -9.45
N GLN A 54 -0.90 9.73 -10.40
CA GLN A 54 -2.29 10.09 -10.09
C GLN A 54 -2.98 8.92 -9.35
N PRO A 55 -3.72 9.18 -8.26
CA PRO A 55 -4.49 8.15 -7.56
C PRO A 55 -5.49 7.43 -8.47
N ILE A 56 -5.73 6.14 -8.24
CA ILE A 56 -6.77 5.36 -8.92
C ILE A 56 -7.94 5.03 -7.99
N SER A 57 -9.13 4.84 -8.56
CA SER A 57 -10.30 4.41 -7.79
C SER A 57 -11.36 3.75 -8.68
N SER A 58 -12.45 3.28 -8.07
CA SER A 58 -13.62 2.78 -8.79
C SER A 58 -14.39 3.86 -9.55
N SER A 59 -14.22 5.13 -9.18
CA SER A 59 -14.86 6.28 -9.84
C SER A 59 -14.04 7.56 -9.68
N ALA A 60 -14.33 8.58 -10.50
CA ALA A 60 -13.70 9.90 -10.43
C ALA A 60 -14.30 10.75 -9.29
N LYS A 61 -14.17 10.27 -8.04
CA LYS A 61 -14.72 10.94 -6.84
C LYS A 61 -13.65 11.09 -5.77
N ALA A 62 -13.11 12.30 -5.66
CA ALA A 62 -12.23 12.68 -4.56
C ALA A 62 -12.94 12.58 -3.20
N ILE A 63 -12.17 12.29 -2.15
CA ILE A 63 -12.63 12.46 -0.76
C ILE A 63 -12.81 13.95 -0.49
N ARG A 64 -13.87 14.33 0.22
CA ARG A 64 -14.21 15.73 0.54
C ARG A 64 -14.42 15.88 2.04
N GLY A 65 -14.16 17.09 2.54
CA GLY A 65 -14.33 17.43 3.96
C GLY A 65 -13.18 16.94 4.85
N ASP A 66 -12.07 16.53 4.25
CA ASP A 66 -10.87 16.05 4.94
C ASP A 66 -9.61 16.27 4.09
N THR A 67 -8.44 16.06 4.69
CA THR A 67 -7.11 16.23 4.08
C THR A 67 -6.23 14.99 4.29
N ILE A 68 -5.22 14.84 3.43
CA ILE A 68 -4.15 13.84 3.58
C ILE A 68 -2.87 14.53 4.03
N HIS A 69 -2.09 13.89 4.90
CA HIS A 69 -0.76 14.35 5.26
C HIS A 69 0.28 13.84 4.26
N THR A 70 0.96 14.77 3.61
CA THR A 70 2.01 14.51 2.63
C THR A 70 3.35 15.05 3.15
N PRO A 71 4.48 14.81 2.46
CA PRO A 71 5.76 15.41 2.81
C PRO A 71 5.74 16.95 2.82
N ASN A 72 4.75 17.57 2.18
CA ASN A 72 4.58 19.02 2.11
C ASN A 72 3.60 19.58 3.15
N GLY A 73 3.04 18.74 4.03
CA GLY A 73 2.01 19.11 4.99
C GLY A 73 0.64 18.52 4.65
N ALA A 74 -0.42 19.06 5.27
CA ALA A 74 -1.78 18.63 4.97
C ALA A 74 -2.25 19.20 3.63
N GLU A 75 -2.70 18.32 2.72
CA GLU A 75 -3.17 18.69 1.38
C GLU A 75 -4.56 18.08 1.10
N PRO A 76 -5.39 18.69 0.24
CA PRO A 76 -6.64 18.07 -0.18
C PRO A 76 -6.40 16.75 -0.94
N TYR A 77 -7.34 15.81 -0.81
CA TYR A 77 -7.32 14.61 -1.65
C TYR A 77 -7.49 14.96 -3.13
N GLN A 78 -6.71 14.28 -3.98
CA GLN A 78 -6.73 14.49 -5.43
C GLN A 78 -7.92 13.78 -6.09
N LEU A 79 -8.33 14.28 -7.25
CA LEU A 79 -9.31 13.59 -8.09
C LEU A 79 -8.68 12.29 -8.64
N PRO A 80 -9.17 11.10 -8.23
CA PRO A 80 -8.63 9.86 -8.74
C PRO A 80 -9.09 9.62 -10.19
N ARG A 81 -8.26 8.90 -10.94
CA ARG A 81 -8.66 8.33 -12.23
C ARG A 81 -9.51 7.07 -11.98
N PRO A 82 -10.65 6.90 -12.66
CA PRO A 82 -11.35 5.62 -12.70
C PRO A 82 -10.43 4.55 -13.28
N LEU A 83 -10.25 3.45 -12.55
CA LEU A 83 -9.50 2.30 -13.01
C LEU A 83 -10.24 1.65 -14.18
N ALA A 84 -9.56 1.41 -15.29
CA ALA A 84 -10.14 0.71 -16.42
C ALA A 84 -10.28 -0.79 -16.11
N THR A 85 -11.30 -1.44 -16.67
CA THR A 85 -11.52 -2.88 -16.46
C THR A 85 -10.32 -3.74 -16.85
N ALA A 86 -9.60 -3.33 -17.91
CA ALA A 86 -8.40 -4.03 -18.37
C ALA A 86 -7.23 -3.97 -17.36
N GLU A 87 -7.22 -3.02 -16.43
CA GLU A 87 -6.18 -2.88 -15.41
C GLU A 87 -6.46 -3.74 -14.15
N LEU A 88 -7.68 -4.23 -13.97
CA LEU A 88 -8.09 -4.96 -12.75
C LEU A 88 -7.27 -6.23 -12.53
N ALA A 89 -6.97 -6.98 -13.60
CA ALA A 89 -6.17 -8.19 -13.50
C ALA A 89 -4.79 -7.90 -12.88
N GLY A 90 -4.15 -6.80 -13.30
CA GLY A 90 -2.87 -6.36 -12.73
C GLY A 90 -2.97 -6.00 -11.24
N ILE A 91 -4.07 -5.39 -10.79
CA ILE A 91 -4.28 -5.13 -9.36
C ILE A 91 -4.41 -6.43 -8.57
N VAL A 92 -5.17 -7.40 -9.07
CA VAL A 92 -5.32 -8.73 -8.43
C VAL A 92 -3.97 -9.44 -8.35
N GLU A 93 -3.19 -9.42 -9.43
CA GLU A 93 -1.85 -9.99 -9.47
C GLU A 93 -0.89 -9.35 -8.45
N LEU A 94 -0.97 -8.02 -8.27
CA LEU A 94 -0.18 -7.32 -7.26
C LEU A 94 -0.53 -7.77 -5.83
N PHE A 95 -1.82 -7.94 -5.52
CA PHE A 95 -2.25 -8.48 -4.22
C PHE A 95 -1.79 -9.93 -4.02
N ALA A 96 -1.93 -10.79 -5.04
CA ALA A 96 -1.47 -12.17 -4.98
C ALA A 96 0.05 -12.25 -4.75
N ALA A 97 0.82 -11.46 -5.49
CA ALA A 97 2.27 -11.43 -5.38
C ALA A 97 2.73 -10.81 -4.04
N ALA A 98 1.96 -9.89 -3.46
CA ALA A 98 2.20 -9.36 -2.11
C ALA A 98 1.94 -10.42 -1.03
N ALA A 99 0.88 -11.22 -1.17
CA ALA A 99 0.60 -12.33 -0.25
C ALA A 99 1.72 -13.39 -0.27
N GLU A 100 2.19 -13.78 -1.45
CA GLU A 100 3.31 -14.72 -1.58
C GLU A 100 4.60 -14.17 -0.95
N ARG A 101 4.88 -12.87 -1.14
CA ARG A 101 6.02 -12.21 -0.48
C ARG A 101 5.86 -12.15 1.03
N ALA A 102 4.64 -11.88 1.54
CA ALA A 102 4.38 -11.88 2.97
C ALA A 102 4.65 -13.27 3.59
N LYS A 103 4.18 -14.33 2.93
CA LYS A 103 4.48 -15.71 3.34
C LYS A 103 5.98 -16.01 3.33
N ALA A 104 6.69 -15.60 2.27
CA ALA A 104 8.16 -15.72 2.18
C ALA A 104 8.92 -14.84 3.19
N ALA A 105 8.30 -13.79 3.72
CA ALA A 105 8.81 -12.96 4.81
C ALA A 105 8.51 -13.56 6.20
N GLY A 106 7.77 -14.67 6.28
CA GLY A 106 7.49 -15.38 7.53
C GLY A 106 6.27 -14.87 8.29
N PHE A 107 5.31 -14.21 7.63
CA PHE A 107 4.00 -13.98 8.23
C PHE A 107 3.18 -15.28 8.29
N ASP A 108 2.27 -15.38 9.27
CA ASP A 108 1.49 -16.59 9.60
C ASP A 108 0.31 -16.89 8.64
#